data_AF-A0A3D6CMU5-F1
#
_entry.id   AF-A0A3D6CMU5-F1
#
_cell.length_a   1.000
_cell.length_b   1.000
_cell.length_c   1.000
_cell.angle_alpha   90.00
_cell.angle_beta   90.00
_cell.angle_gamma   90.00
#
_symmetry.space_group_name_H-M   'P 1'
#
loop_
_entity.id
_entity.type
_entity.pdbx_description
1 polymer ?
#
loop_
_entity_poly.entity_id
_entity_poly.type
_entity_poly.pdbx_seq_one_letter_code
_entity_poly.pdbx_strand_id
1 'polypeptide(L)'
;INVSQDAYKLGASSFNQTLNTIGNEAPDVTNASYVKKTFNTIQKLIKADKIKAGHDIASGGFITTLLEMCFADVNLGADFNISELNEEDTIKVLFSENAGIVFQADASVEAAFEEMGITAFKIGTANNSGTVTIKNNEEAFSFDVTEMRDVWYQTSFLLDSKQTANGLAQDRFDNYKKQPLTYTFPKNFKGNLPKISAKASKPKAAIIREKGSNSEREMAN
;
A
#
# COMPACT_ATOMS: atom_id res chain seq x y z
N ILE A 1 -9.67 5.78 7.46
CA ILE A 1 -10.24 7.15 7.52
C ILE A 1 -10.82 7.48 6.16
N ASN A 2 -12.11 7.86 6.08
CA ASN A 2 -12.70 8.47 4.88
C ASN A 2 -12.28 9.94 4.85
N VAL A 3 -11.35 10.28 3.95
CA VAL A 3 -10.78 11.64 3.85
C VAL A 3 -11.71 12.57 3.08
N SER A 4 -12.51 12.02 2.16
CA SER A 4 -13.45 12.78 1.34
C SER A 4 -14.63 13.32 2.14
N GLN A 5 -15.00 12.65 3.25
CA GLN A 5 -16.19 12.91 4.06
C GLN A 5 -17.50 12.91 3.24
N ASP A 6 -17.51 12.22 2.10
CA ASP A 6 -18.68 12.00 1.28
C ASP A 6 -19.27 10.62 1.55
N ALA A 7 -20.52 10.44 1.15
CA ALA A 7 -21.13 9.12 1.09
C ALA A 7 -20.40 8.23 0.09
N TYR A 8 -20.52 6.92 0.27
CA TYR A 8 -20.00 5.95 -0.69
C TYR A 8 -20.77 6.04 -2.00
N LYS A 9 -20.05 6.15 -3.12
CA LYS A 9 -20.62 6.33 -4.46
C LYS A 9 -19.79 5.55 -5.47
N LEU A 10 -20.45 5.03 -6.51
CA LEU A 10 -19.83 4.13 -7.51
C LEU A 10 -19.70 4.76 -8.90
N GLY A 11 -20.19 5.98 -9.12
CA GLY A 11 -20.07 6.64 -10.41
C GLY A 11 -18.60 6.83 -10.82
N ALA A 12 -18.31 6.56 -12.08
CA ALA A 12 -17.00 6.57 -12.71
C ALA A 12 -15.94 5.66 -12.05
N SER A 13 -16.35 4.69 -11.22
CA SER A 13 -15.42 3.76 -10.58
C SER A 13 -14.93 2.68 -11.54
N SER A 14 -13.79 2.07 -11.18
CA SER A 14 -13.25 0.88 -11.85
C SER A 14 -14.27 -0.26 -11.86
N PHE A 15 -15.06 -0.43 -10.79
CA PHE A 15 -16.13 -1.42 -10.72
C PHE A 15 -17.16 -1.22 -11.83
N ASN A 16 -17.73 -0.02 -11.98
CA ASN A 16 -18.68 0.27 -13.04
C ASN A 16 -18.06 0.15 -14.44
N GLN A 17 -16.78 0.51 -14.58
CA GLN A 17 -16.04 0.31 -15.81
C GLN A 17 -15.99 -1.18 -16.21
N THR A 18 -15.76 -2.10 -15.27
CA THR A 18 -15.80 -3.55 -15.57
C THR A 18 -17.17 -4.05 -16.01
N LEU A 19 -18.23 -3.35 -15.61
CA LEU A 19 -19.61 -3.64 -16.01
C LEU A 19 -20.02 -2.94 -17.32
N ASN A 20 -19.09 -2.25 -18.00
CA ASN A 20 -19.36 -1.40 -19.16
C ASN A 20 -20.41 -0.30 -18.86
N THR A 21 -20.39 0.23 -17.64
CA THR A 21 -21.27 1.31 -17.19
C THR A 21 -20.46 2.46 -16.60
N ILE A 22 -21.09 3.61 -16.43
CA ILE A 22 -20.47 4.77 -15.78
C ILE A 22 -21.04 4.96 -14.37
N GLY A 23 -22.35 4.77 -14.17
CA GLY A 23 -23.04 5.14 -12.94
C GLY A 23 -23.41 6.63 -12.89
N ASN A 24 -23.99 7.07 -11.78
CA ASN A 24 -24.66 8.38 -11.70
C ASN A 24 -23.86 9.45 -10.95
N GLU A 25 -23.28 9.10 -9.80
CA GLU A 25 -22.59 10.05 -8.92
C GLU A 25 -21.23 9.51 -8.54
N ALA A 26 -20.18 10.33 -8.70
CA ALA A 26 -18.83 10.02 -8.25
C ALA A 26 -18.58 10.61 -6.85
N PRO A 27 -17.73 9.98 -6.02
CA PRO A 27 -17.33 10.56 -4.75
C PRO A 27 -16.48 11.82 -4.94
N ASP A 28 -16.64 12.79 -4.04
CA ASP A 28 -15.86 14.03 -4.05
C ASP A 28 -15.36 14.39 -2.64
N VAL A 29 -14.42 15.33 -2.54
CA VAL A 29 -13.97 15.90 -1.27
C VAL A 29 -14.94 17.00 -0.84
N THR A 30 -15.70 16.75 0.23
CA THR A 30 -16.67 17.73 0.73
C THR A 30 -16.02 18.81 1.62
N ASN A 31 -14.80 18.57 2.12
CA ASN A 31 -14.11 19.49 3.03
C ASN A 31 -12.57 19.47 2.87
N ALA A 32 -12.04 20.42 2.10
CA ALA A 32 -10.59 20.58 1.91
C ALA A 32 -9.80 20.83 3.22
N SER A 33 -10.42 21.52 4.20
CA SER A 33 -9.76 21.75 5.50
C SER A 33 -9.62 20.46 6.29
N TYR A 34 -10.59 19.54 6.19
CA TYR A 34 -10.50 18.21 6.78
C TYR A 34 -9.38 17.39 6.14
N VAL A 35 -9.23 17.43 4.82
CA VAL A 35 -8.11 16.77 4.12
C VAL A 35 -6.76 17.25 4.67
N LYS A 36 -6.55 18.57 4.72
CA LYS A 36 -5.31 19.16 5.25
C LYS A 36 -5.06 18.76 6.71
N LYS A 37 -6.11 18.78 7.54
CA LYS A 37 -6.03 18.40 8.96
C LYS A 37 -5.63 16.93 9.12
N THR A 38 -6.26 16.04 8.36
CA THR A 38 -5.97 14.60 8.36
C THR A 38 -4.54 14.33 7.89
N PHE A 39 -4.12 14.93 6.77
CA PHE A 39 -2.76 14.81 6.25
C PHE A 39 -1.71 15.24 7.30
N ASN A 40 -1.86 16.43 7.88
CA ASN A 40 -0.92 16.93 8.89
C ASN A 40 -0.86 16.05 10.15
N THR A 41 -1.99 15.46 10.54
CA THR A 41 -2.07 14.56 11.70
C THR A 41 -1.33 13.25 11.40
N ILE A 42 -1.58 12.64 10.24
CA ILE A 42 -0.85 11.45 9.78
C ILE A 42 0.65 11.74 9.70
N GLN A 43 1.07 12.88 9.17
CA GLN A 43 2.50 13.23 9.10
C GLN A 43 3.15 13.36 10.49
N LYS A 44 2.43 13.87 11.50
CA LYS A 44 2.93 13.91 12.88
C LYS A 44 3.09 12.50 13.45
N LEU A 45 2.11 11.63 13.20
CA LEU A 45 2.13 10.24 13.67
C LEU A 45 3.24 9.40 13.00
N ILE A 46 3.49 9.60 11.70
CA ILE A 46 4.61 8.99 10.98
C ILE A 46 5.93 9.44 11.60
N LYS A 47 6.12 10.75 11.84
CA LYS A 47 7.35 11.30 12.46
C LYS A 47 7.56 10.84 13.90
N ALA A 48 6.51 10.38 14.56
CA ALA A 48 6.54 9.83 15.91
C ALA A 48 6.61 8.29 15.92
N ASP A 49 6.88 7.67 14.76
CA ASP A 49 6.97 6.21 14.57
C ASP A 49 5.72 5.44 15.04
N LYS A 50 4.53 6.04 14.88
CA LYS A 50 3.25 5.44 15.29
C LYS A 50 2.50 4.72 14.19
N ILE A 51 2.89 4.93 12.94
CA ILE A 51 2.31 4.28 11.75
C ILE A 51 3.30 3.23 11.26
N LYS A 52 2.83 1.98 11.06
CA LYS A 52 3.65 0.84 10.63
C LYS A 52 3.57 0.61 9.12
N ALA A 53 2.37 0.79 8.57
CA ALA A 53 2.08 0.66 7.15
C ALA A 53 0.85 1.51 6.81
N GLY A 54 0.69 1.89 5.54
CA GLY A 54 -0.51 2.57 5.06
C GLY A 54 -0.61 2.57 3.55
N HIS A 55 -1.84 2.64 3.08
CA HIS A 55 -2.21 2.66 1.66
C HIS A 55 -3.48 3.49 1.48
N ASP A 56 -3.54 4.28 0.43
CA ASP A 56 -4.72 5.08 0.10
C ASP A 56 -5.80 4.24 -0.59
N ILE A 57 -7.02 4.79 -0.58
CA ILE A 57 -8.16 4.30 -1.34
C ILE A 57 -8.24 5.09 -2.64
N ALA A 58 -8.14 4.38 -3.77
CA ALA A 58 -8.11 4.94 -5.11
C ALA A 58 -8.82 3.99 -6.09
N SER A 59 -8.26 3.78 -7.29
CA SER A 59 -8.84 2.89 -8.31
C SER A 59 -9.04 1.46 -7.81
N GLY A 60 -10.21 0.91 -8.06
CA GLY A 60 -10.64 -0.39 -7.53
C GLY A 60 -11.27 -0.31 -6.14
N GLY A 61 -11.16 0.84 -5.48
CA GLY A 61 -11.83 1.14 -4.22
C GLY A 61 -11.17 0.49 -3.02
N PHE A 62 -11.93 0.48 -1.92
CA PHE A 62 -11.48 0.02 -0.62
C PHE A 62 -11.01 -1.44 -0.63
N ILE A 63 -11.67 -2.33 -1.37
CA ILE A 63 -11.27 -3.75 -1.47
C ILE A 63 -9.86 -3.92 -2.06
N THR A 64 -9.53 -3.18 -3.11
CA THR A 64 -8.20 -3.23 -3.72
C THR A 64 -7.15 -2.79 -2.72
N THR A 65 -7.37 -1.68 -2.00
CA THR A 65 -6.48 -1.22 -0.92
C THR A 65 -6.24 -2.31 0.13
N LEU A 66 -7.30 -2.98 0.59
CA LEU A 66 -7.18 -4.03 1.62
C LEU A 66 -6.36 -5.24 1.14
N LEU A 67 -6.58 -5.67 -0.11
CA LEU A 67 -5.85 -6.78 -0.72
C LEU A 67 -4.39 -6.41 -1.01
N GLU A 68 -4.13 -5.23 -1.58
CA GLU A 68 -2.78 -4.76 -1.91
C GLU A 68 -1.89 -4.60 -0.68
N MET A 69 -2.46 -4.15 0.45
CA MET A 69 -1.75 -4.14 1.73
C MET A 69 -1.31 -5.53 2.19
N CYS A 70 -1.97 -6.60 1.72
CA CYS A 70 -1.63 -7.99 2.04
C CYS A 70 -0.70 -8.64 1.00
N PHE A 71 -0.52 -8.05 -0.20
CA PHE A 71 0.36 -8.60 -1.24
C PHE A 71 1.86 -8.40 -0.96
N ALA A 72 2.21 -7.60 0.05
CA ALA A 72 3.58 -7.21 0.36
C ALA A 72 4.46 -8.36 0.89
N ASP A 73 3.87 -9.43 1.44
CA ASP A 73 4.62 -10.55 2.03
C ASP A 73 3.93 -11.90 1.75
N VAL A 74 4.65 -13.00 1.98
CA VAL A 74 4.13 -14.36 1.89
C VAL A 74 3.36 -14.69 3.18
N ASN A 75 2.14 -15.21 3.03
CA ASN A 75 1.21 -15.54 4.13
C ASN A 75 0.68 -14.34 4.93
N LEU A 76 0.93 -13.10 4.52
CA LEU A 76 0.27 -11.96 5.13
C LEU A 76 -1.23 -12.03 4.83
N GLY A 77 -2.04 -11.90 5.88
CA GLY A 77 -3.50 -11.85 5.80
C GLY A 77 -4.04 -10.81 6.76
N ALA A 78 -5.37 -10.72 6.83
CA ALA A 78 -6.04 -9.81 7.75
C ALA A 78 -7.48 -10.22 8.02
N ASP A 79 -7.97 -9.88 9.21
CA ASP A 79 -9.38 -10.02 9.57
C ASP A 79 -10.00 -8.64 9.71
N PHE A 80 -10.93 -8.31 8.81
CA PHE A 80 -11.62 -7.03 8.78
C PHE A 80 -13.10 -7.16 9.14
N ASN A 81 -13.56 -6.27 10.02
CA ASN A 81 -14.97 -5.97 10.22
C ASN A 81 -15.22 -4.51 9.86
N ILE A 82 -15.95 -4.30 8.78
CA ILE A 82 -16.22 -2.96 8.22
C ILE A 82 -17.63 -2.46 8.54
N SER A 83 -18.39 -3.18 9.38
CA SER A 83 -19.74 -2.77 9.81
C SER A 83 -19.80 -1.36 10.39
N GLU A 84 -18.76 -0.92 11.11
CA GLU A 84 -18.73 0.41 11.73
C GLU A 84 -18.68 1.56 10.71
N LEU A 85 -18.42 1.26 9.43
CA LEU A 85 -18.52 2.22 8.35
C LEU A 85 -19.98 2.63 8.03
N ASN A 86 -20.97 1.92 8.59
CA ASN A 86 -22.40 2.23 8.48
C ASN A 86 -22.92 2.34 7.04
N GLU A 87 -22.49 1.41 6.18
CA GLU A 87 -23.02 1.23 4.82
C GLU A 87 -23.44 -0.22 4.66
N GLU A 88 -24.74 -0.44 4.46
CA GLU A 88 -25.32 -1.79 4.34
C GLU A 88 -24.96 -2.43 3.00
N ASP A 89 -24.83 -1.63 1.94
CA ASP A 89 -24.45 -2.14 0.62
C ASP A 89 -22.94 -2.42 0.58
N THR A 90 -22.59 -3.70 0.72
CA THR A 90 -21.20 -4.17 0.67
C THR A 90 -20.48 -3.80 -0.62
N ILE A 91 -21.17 -3.85 -1.77
CA ILE A 91 -20.56 -3.49 -3.06
C ILE A 91 -20.19 -2.00 -3.03
N LYS A 92 -21.09 -1.17 -2.51
CA LYS A 92 -20.90 0.28 -2.41
C LYS A 92 -19.73 0.64 -1.49
N VAL A 93 -19.64 0.06 -0.29
CA VAL A 93 -18.52 0.34 0.62
C VAL A 93 -17.19 -0.22 0.12
N LEU A 94 -17.17 -1.39 -0.51
CA LEU A 94 -15.94 -2.03 -0.98
C LEU A 94 -15.38 -1.42 -2.27
N PHE A 95 -16.24 -1.03 -3.21
CA PHE A 95 -15.81 -0.57 -4.54
C PHE A 95 -15.91 0.93 -4.75
N SER A 96 -16.40 1.68 -3.77
CA SER A 96 -16.33 3.14 -3.83
C SER A 96 -14.88 3.62 -3.78
N GLU A 97 -14.58 4.60 -4.64
CA GLU A 97 -13.25 5.18 -4.80
C GLU A 97 -13.16 6.53 -4.06
N ASN A 98 -13.80 6.63 -2.89
CA ASN A 98 -13.70 7.81 -2.05
C ASN A 98 -12.24 8.04 -1.63
N ALA A 99 -11.78 9.29 -1.71
CA ALA A 99 -10.47 9.64 -1.17
C ALA A 99 -10.37 9.21 0.30
N GLY A 100 -9.45 8.30 0.59
CA GLY A 100 -9.37 7.63 1.88
C GLY A 100 -7.99 7.08 2.16
N ILE A 101 -7.75 6.70 3.40
CA ILE A 101 -6.50 6.04 3.83
C ILE A 101 -6.79 4.92 4.81
N VAL A 102 -6.15 3.78 4.58
CA VAL A 102 -6.07 2.62 5.46
C VAL A 102 -4.66 2.52 5.98
N PHE A 103 -4.49 2.28 7.27
CA PHE A 103 -3.16 2.19 7.86
C PHE A 103 -3.14 1.26 9.07
N GLN A 104 -1.99 0.64 9.29
CA GLN A 104 -1.67 -0.09 10.50
C GLN A 104 -0.92 0.83 11.45
N ALA A 105 -1.38 0.93 12.69
CA ALA A 105 -0.81 1.83 13.69
C ALA A 105 -0.85 1.22 15.10
N ASP A 106 -0.16 1.89 16.02
CA ASP A 106 -0.30 1.62 17.46
C ASP A 106 -1.68 2.07 17.95
N ALA A 107 -2.25 1.39 18.96
CA ALA A 107 -3.54 1.74 19.53
C ALA A 107 -3.60 3.19 20.07
N SER A 108 -2.46 3.79 20.42
CA SER A 108 -2.38 5.16 20.92
C SER A 108 -2.79 6.24 19.90
N VAL A 109 -2.94 5.91 18.62
CA VAL A 109 -3.30 6.92 17.60
C VAL A 109 -4.77 7.32 17.63
N GLU A 110 -5.65 6.46 18.18
CA GLU A 110 -7.10 6.70 18.23
C GLU A 110 -7.41 8.03 18.95
N ALA A 111 -6.83 8.23 20.15
CA ALA A 111 -6.97 9.46 20.91
C ALA A 111 -6.48 10.71 20.14
N ALA A 112 -5.40 10.59 19.36
CA ALA A 112 -4.88 11.71 18.58
C ALA A 112 -5.84 12.12 17.44
N PHE A 113 -6.57 11.18 16.85
CA PHE A 113 -7.60 11.50 15.86
C PHE A 113 -8.85 12.09 16.51
N GLU A 114 -9.29 11.55 17.65
CA GLU A 114 -10.41 12.10 18.42
C GLU A 114 -10.16 13.54 18.86
N GLU A 115 -8.98 13.84 19.43
CA GLU A 115 -8.58 15.20 19.83
C GLU A 115 -8.60 16.19 18.66
N MET A 116 -8.24 15.72 17.47
CA MET A 116 -8.25 16.53 16.24
C MET A 116 -9.62 16.54 15.54
N GLY A 117 -10.63 15.85 16.08
CA GLY A 117 -11.95 15.72 15.46
C GLY A 117 -11.86 15.09 14.07
N ILE A 118 -11.08 14.02 13.93
CA ILE A 118 -10.93 13.20 12.72
C ILE A 118 -11.60 11.86 13.00
N THR A 119 -12.59 11.51 12.18
CA THR A 119 -13.26 10.20 12.31
C THR A 119 -12.36 9.11 11.73
N ALA A 120 -11.89 8.21 12.59
CA ALA A 120 -11.17 7.01 12.24
C ALA A 120 -11.95 5.78 12.70
N PHE A 121 -11.91 4.71 11.89
CA PHE A 121 -12.59 3.47 12.20
C PHE A 121 -11.54 2.36 12.33
N LYS A 122 -11.64 1.58 13.41
CA LYS A 122 -10.80 0.41 13.60
C LYS A 122 -11.46 -0.76 12.88
N ILE A 123 -10.99 -1.04 11.68
CA ILE A 123 -11.62 -2.03 10.81
C ILE A 123 -11.10 -3.46 11.01
N GLY A 124 -10.02 -3.70 11.77
CA GLY A 124 -9.48 -5.06 11.87
C GLY A 124 -8.02 -5.17 12.32
N THR A 125 -7.44 -6.35 12.08
CA THR A 125 -6.05 -6.68 12.42
C THR A 125 -5.39 -7.54 11.34
N ALA A 126 -4.12 -7.28 11.05
CA ALA A 126 -3.30 -8.16 10.22
C ALA A 126 -2.94 -9.46 10.95
N ASN A 127 -2.76 -10.54 10.19
CA ASN A 127 -2.41 -11.87 10.67
C ASN A 127 -1.44 -12.56 9.67
N ASN A 128 -1.07 -13.81 9.94
CA ASN A 128 -0.15 -14.61 9.09
C ASN A 128 -0.86 -15.82 8.45
N SER A 129 -2.16 -15.72 8.17
CA SER A 129 -2.93 -16.86 7.63
C SER A 129 -2.82 -17.02 6.12
N GLY A 130 -2.38 -15.98 5.39
CA GLY A 130 -2.49 -15.90 3.93
C GLY A 130 -3.92 -15.67 3.43
N THR A 131 -4.84 -15.30 4.32
CA THR A 131 -6.25 -15.08 4.00
C THR A 131 -6.70 -13.70 4.47
N VAL A 132 -7.46 -13.00 3.63
CA VAL A 132 -8.18 -11.78 4.01
C VAL A 132 -9.65 -12.12 4.24
N THR A 133 -10.13 -11.91 5.45
CA THR A 133 -11.56 -12.01 5.78
C THR A 133 -12.16 -10.61 5.89
N ILE A 134 -13.35 -10.42 5.33
CA ILE A 134 -14.09 -9.16 5.40
C ILE A 134 -15.51 -9.45 5.84
N LYS A 135 -15.92 -8.84 6.93
CA LYS A 135 -17.29 -8.88 7.43
C LYS A 135 -17.96 -7.52 7.27
N ASN A 136 -19.15 -7.51 6.67
CA ASN A 136 -20.07 -6.37 6.69
C ASN A 136 -21.44 -6.86 7.19
N ASN A 137 -21.74 -6.59 8.45
CA ASN A 137 -22.94 -7.02 9.14
C ASN A 137 -23.08 -8.54 9.14
N GLU A 138 -24.04 -9.10 8.39
CA GLU A 138 -24.25 -10.55 8.27
C GLU A 138 -23.43 -11.16 7.12
N GLU A 139 -22.95 -10.34 6.18
CA GLU A 139 -22.15 -10.80 5.05
C GLU A 139 -20.69 -11.02 5.47
N ALA A 140 -20.12 -12.11 4.97
CA ALA A 140 -18.73 -12.48 5.20
C ALA A 140 -18.08 -13.00 3.93
N PHE A 141 -16.91 -12.45 3.61
CA PHE A 141 -16.09 -12.82 2.46
C PHE A 141 -14.72 -13.31 2.94
N SER A 142 -14.14 -14.24 2.19
CA SER A 142 -12.81 -14.78 2.45
C SER A 142 -12.06 -14.88 1.14
N PHE A 143 -10.86 -14.30 1.10
CA PHE A 143 -10.01 -14.23 -0.08
C PHE A 143 -8.65 -14.85 0.23
N ASP A 144 -8.22 -15.81 -0.59
CA ASP A 144 -6.84 -16.30 -0.56
C ASP A 144 -5.90 -15.24 -1.17
N VAL A 145 -4.91 -14.81 -0.41
CA VAL A 145 -4.02 -13.71 -0.82
C VAL A 145 -3.13 -14.14 -1.98
N THR A 146 -2.75 -15.41 -2.07
CA THR A 146 -1.92 -15.93 -3.17
C THR A 146 -2.72 -15.93 -4.47
N GLU A 147 -3.96 -16.43 -4.42
CA GLU A 147 -4.88 -16.44 -5.56
C GLU A 147 -5.17 -15.02 -6.05
N MET A 148 -5.55 -14.10 -5.14
CA MET A 148 -5.86 -12.72 -5.52
C MET A 148 -4.64 -11.99 -6.09
N ARG A 149 -3.43 -12.28 -5.59
CA ARG A 149 -2.21 -11.72 -6.13
C ARG A 149 -1.88 -12.25 -7.53
N ASP A 150 -2.18 -13.52 -7.82
CA ASP A 150 -2.07 -14.08 -9.18
C ASP A 150 -3.03 -13.37 -10.15
N VAL A 151 -4.29 -13.17 -9.73
CA VAL A 151 -5.28 -12.41 -10.52
C VAL A 151 -4.81 -10.98 -10.78
N TRP A 152 -4.31 -10.29 -9.75
CA TRP A 152 -3.80 -8.93 -9.86
C TRP A 152 -2.59 -8.84 -10.80
N TYR A 153 -1.66 -9.79 -10.72
CA TYR A 153 -0.44 -9.79 -11.53
C TYR A 153 -0.66 -10.20 -12.99
N GLN A 154 -1.77 -10.88 -13.30
CA GLN A 154 -2.08 -11.46 -14.61
C GLN A 154 -1.88 -10.48 -15.76
N THR A 155 -2.36 -9.24 -15.63
CA THR A 155 -2.22 -8.22 -16.69
C THR A 155 -0.75 -7.90 -16.97
N SER A 156 0.05 -7.71 -15.92
CA SER A 156 1.49 -7.45 -16.06
C SER A 156 2.20 -8.64 -16.71
N PHE A 157 1.86 -9.87 -16.33
CA PHE A 157 2.40 -11.07 -16.96
C PHE A 157 2.08 -11.14 -18.47
N LEU A 158 0.83 -10.87 -18.86
CA LEU A 158 0.41 -10.90 -20.26
C LEU A 158 1.06 -9.80 -21.10
N LEU A 159 1.27 -8.61 -20.52
CA LEU A 159 1.98 -7.52 -21.19
C LEU A 159 3.48 -7.82 -21.32
N ASP A 160 4.09 -8.32 -20.26
CA ASP A 160 5.49 -8.73 -20.23
C ASP A 160 5.78 -9.83 -21.25
N SER A 161 4.87 -10.80 -21.40
CA SER A 161 4.97 -11.87 -22.40
C SER A 161 5.03 -11.37 -23.84
N LYS A 162 4.57 -10.14 -24.12
CA LYS A 162 4.67 -9.51 -25.44
C LYS A 162 5.99 -8.75 -25.64
N GLN A 163 6.68 -8.43 -24.54
CA GLN A 163 7.86 -7.56 -24.54
C GLN A 163 9.15 -8.34 -24.31
N THR A 164 9.07 -9.53 -23.69
CA THR A 164 10.23 -10.34 -23.34
C THR A 164 10.27 -11.66 -24.08
N ALA A 165 11.49 -12.09 -24.41
CA ALA A 165 11.75 -13.34 -25.12
C ALA A 165 12.02 -14.49 -24.14
N ASN A 166 12.13 -15.70 -24.69
CA ASN A 166 12.62 -16.89 -23.98
C ASN A 166 11.81 -17.30 -22.74
N GLY A 167 10.52 -16.98 -22.69
CA GLY A 167 9.64 -17.38 -21.59
C GLY A 167 9.90 -16.64 -20.26
N LEU A 168 10.71 -15.59 -20.24
CA LEU A 168 11.10 -14.90 -19.00
C LEU A 168 9.92 -14.26 -18.26
N ALA A 169 8.84 -13.90 -18.96
CA ALA A 169 7.61 -13.45 -18.32
C ALA A 169 6.96 -14.55 -17.47
N GLN A 170 6.95 -15.79 -17.96
CA GLN A 170 6.43 -16.95 -17.22
C GLN A 170 7.33 -17.23 -16.02
N ASP A 171 8.66 -17.21 -16.21
CA ASP A 171 9.61 -17.40 -15.10
C ASP A 171 9.39 -16.35 -13.99
N ARG A 172 9.11 -15.08 -14.34
CA ARG A 172 8.76 -14.05 -13.36
C ARG A 172 7.42 -14.32 -12.67
N PHE A 173 6.39 -14.69 -13.43
CA PHE A 173 5.07 -15.00 -12.88
C PHE A 173 5.11 -16.18 -11.89
N ASP A 174 5.85 -17.24 -12.21
CA ASP A 174 5.94 -18.43 -11.36
C ASP A 174 6.80 -18.21 -10.11
N ASN A 175 7.68 -17.20 -10.14
CA ASN A 175 8.71 -17.00 -9.13
C ASN A 175 8.46 -15.80 -8.21
N TYR A 176 7.67 -14.80 -8.57
CA TYR A 176 7.44 -13.63 -7.70
C TYR A 176 6.89 -14.02 -6.32
N LYS A 177 6.16 -15.14 -6.23
CA LYS A 177 5.60 -15.72 -5.00
C LYS A 177 6.59 -16.53 -4.16
N LYS A 178 7.83 -16.73 -4.64
CA LYS A 178 8.85 -17.63 -4.07
C LYS A 178 10.18 -16.92 -3.77
N GLN A 179 10.18 -15.59 -3.68
CA GLN A 179 11.40 -14.79 -3.53
C GLN A 179 11.42 -13.95 -2.23
N PRO A 180 11.30 -14.57 -1.04
CA PRO A 180 11.54 -13.82 0.19
C PRO A 180 12.99 -13.33 0.24
N LEU A 181 13.18 -12.04 0.44
CA LEU A 181 14.51 -11.44 0.58
C LEU A 181 15.09 -11.83 1.94
N THR A 182 15.98 -12.83 1.94
CA THR A 182 16.67 -13.29 3.16
C THR A 182 18.11 -12.80 3.16
N TYR A 183 18.43 -11.88 4.06
CA TYR A 183 19.78 -11.33 4.20
C TYR A 183 20.50 -11.95 5.40
N THR A 184 21.72 -12.48 5.16
CA THR A 184 22.61 -12.94 6.24
C THR A 184 23.85 -12.06 6.26
N PHE A 185 23.95 -11.20 7.28
CA PHE A 185 25.14 -10.39 7.50
C PHE A 185 26.15 -11.13 8.40
N PRO A 186 27.47 -10.90 8.23
CA PRO A 186 28.47 -11.37 9.18
C PRO A 186 28.13 -10.90 10.61
N LYS A 187 28.30 -11.77 11.63
CA LYS A 187 27.96 -11.45 13.03
C LYS A 187 28.63 -10.19 13.57
N ASN A 188 29.79 -9.84 13.02
CA ASN A 188 30.59 -8.67 13.39
C ASN A 188 30.31 -7.45 12.50
N PHE A 189 29.38 -7.53 11.54
CA PHE A 189 29.00 -6.40 10.70
C PHE A 189 28.20 -5.39 11.52
N LYS A 190 28.78 -4.20 11.73
CA LYS A 190 28.15 -3.12 12.49
C LYS A 190 27.56 -2.01 11.61
N GLY A 191 27.71 -2.10 10.29
CA GLY A 191 27.26 -1.06 9.34
C GLY A 191 27.92 0.31 9.52
N ASN A 192 28.97 0.43 10.35
CA ASN A 192 29.60 1.71 10.65
C ASN A 192 30.64 2.07 9.58
N LEU A 193 30.50 3.27 9.02
CA LEU A 193 31.56 3.85 8.20
C LEU A 193 32.80 4.18 9.05
N PRO A 194 34.02 3.98 8.53
CA PRO A 194 35.23 4.38 9.22
C PRO A 194 35.25 5.90 9.42
N LYS A 195 35.52 6.36 10.66
CA LYS A 195 35.70 7.79 10.95
C LYS A 195 37.07 8.24 10.47
N ILE A 196 37.13 8.79 9.27
CA ILE A 196 38.36 9.36 8.70
C ILE A 196 38.48 10.82 9.16
N SER A 197 39.62 11.19 9.74
CA SER A 197 39.90 12.57 10.14
C SER A 197 39.82 13.51 8.93
N ALA A 198 39.22 14.70 9.10
CA ALA A 198 39.21 15.74 8.07
C ALA A 198 40.63 16.19 7.65
N LYS A 199 41.64 15.95 8.50
CA LYS A 199 43.05 16.26 8.24
C LYS A 199 43.81 15.10 7.59
N ALA A 200 43.20 13.92 7.43
CA ALA A 200 43.85 12.79 6.78
C ALA A 200 44.02 13.06 5.28
N SER A 201 45.15 12.62 4.72
CA SER A 201 45.37 12.65 3.28
C SER A 201 44.32 11.76 2.59
N LYS A 202 43.56 12.33 1.66
CA LYS A 202 42.58 11.59 0.87
C LYS A 202 43.20 11.18 -0.46
N PRO A 203 43.29 9.88 -0.77
CA PRO A 203 43.74 9.46 -2.10
C PRO A 203 42.77 9.98 -3.14
N LYS A 204 43.30 10.48 -4.26
CA LYS A 204 42.47 10.86 -5.41
C LYS A 204 42.13 9.59 -6.18
N ALA A 205 40.84 9.31 -6.34
CA ALA A 205 40.34 8.30 -7.26
C ALA A 205 39.78 9.00 -8.50
N ALA A 206 40.13 8.52 -9.69
CA ALA A 206 39.52 9.00 -10.93
C ALA A 206 38.17 8.31 -11.12
N ILE A 207 37.08 9.08 -11.08
CA ILE A 207 35.76 8.60 -11.45
C ILE A 207 35.62 8.74 -12.97
N ILE A 208 35.86 7.64 -13.67
CA ILE A 208 35.85 7.61 -15.13
C ILE A 208 34.40 7.62 -15.60
N ARG A 209 34.08 8.55 -16.50
CA ARG A 209 32.77 8.64 -17.15
C ARG A 209 32.93 9.02 -18.62
N GLU A 210 31.94 8.65 -19.40
CA GLU A 210 31.80 8.98 -20.82
C GLU A 210 30.38 9.52 -21.07
N LYS A 211 30.13 10.11 -22.24
CA LYS A 211 28.81 10.47 -22.72
C LYS A 211 27.87 9.26 -22.66
N GLY A 212 26.82 9.37 -21.86
CA GLY A 212 25.83 8.32 -21.64
C GLY A 212 26.02 7.52 -20.35
N SER A 213 27.14 7.72 -19.64
CA SER A 213 27.25 7.26 -18.24
C SER A 213 26.30 8.06 -17.35
N ASN A 214 25.71 7.41 -16.35
CA ASN A 214 24.66 7.97 -15.51
C ASN A 214 24.79 7.60 -14.01
N SER A 215 25.93 7.00 -13.62
CA SER A 215 26.13 6.42 -12.29
C SER A 215 27.41 6.89 -11.57
N GLU A 216 28.05 7.95 -12.09
CA GLU A 216 29.29 8.47 -11.54
C GLU A 216 29.10 9.18 -10.18
N ARG A 217 27.89 9.65 -9.86
CA ARG A 217 27.62 10.42 -8.64
C ARG A 217 27.53 9.52 -7.42
N GLU A 218 26.79 8.41 -7.50
CA GLU A 218 26.71 7.40 -6.46
C GLU A 218 28.04 6.66 -6.28
N MET A 219 28.84 6.50 -7.34
CA MET A 219 30.19 5.94 -7.25
C MET A 219 31.15 6.85 -6.47
N ALA A 220 30.93 8.17 -6.47
CA ALA A 220 31.81 9.14 -5.84
C ALA A 220 31.49 9.43 -4.35
N ASN A 221 30.33 8.98 -3.86
CA ASN A 221 29.81 9.32 -2.52
C ASN A 221 30.44 8.53 -1.37
#